data_AF-A0A8H3XID1-F1
#
_entry.id   AF-A0A8H3XID1-F1
#
_cell.length_a   1.000
_cell.length_b   1.000
_cell.length_c   1.000
_cell.angle_alpha   90.00
_cell.angle_beta   90.00
_cell.angle_gamma   90.00
#
_symmetry.space_group_name_H-M   'P 1'
#
loop_
_entity.id
_entity.type
_entity.pdbx_description
1 polymer ?
#
loop_
_entity_poly.entity_id
_entity_poly.type
_entity_poly.pdbx_seq_one_letter_code
_entity_poly.pdbx_strand_id
1 'polypeptide(L)'
;MFLTKIKQEGLIYYIQSLQPAFKHVMSFRPTGWAYKPSTCGTFSTSSTAEEILNNALFFTMDLINPSYNSPTCQLFGVPYSEHSSFRELEAFVIDRIIPTVIFEKSERNGLLAK
;
A
#
# COMPACT_ATOMS: atom_id res chain seq x y z
N MET A 1 20.07 12.32 10.65
CA MET A 1 18.62 12.35 10.34
C MET A 1 18.24 10.96 9.87
N PHE A 2 17.55 10.16 10.68
CA PHE A 2 17.11 8.83 10.27
C PHE A 2 15.96 8.99 9.26
N LEU A 3 16.13 8.50 8.02
CA LEU A 3 15.14 8.59 6.93
C LEU A 3 13.92 7.68 7.13
N THR A 4 13.68 7.15 8.33
CA THR A 4 12.56 6.22 8.59
C THR A 4 11.19 6.84 8.31
N LYS A 5 11.11 8.18 8.23
CA LYS A 5 9.98 8.91 7.66
C LYS A 5 10.47 10.03 6.74
N ILE A 6 10.66 9.71 5.47
CA ILE A 6 10.87 10.72 4.43
C ILE A 6 9.62 11.60 4.33
N LYS A 7 9.79 12.91 4.53
CA LYS A 7 8.76 13.94 4.37
C LYS A 7 9.21 14.98 3.36
N GLN A 8 8.26 15.69 2.77
CA GLN A 8 8.50 16.73 1.76
C GLN A 8 9.48 17.81 2.27
N GLU A 9 9.34 18.26 3.52
CA GLU A 9 10.18 19.34 4.07
C GLU A 9 11.63 18.87 4.20
N GLY A 10 11.84 17.67 4.74
CA GLY A 10 13.17 17.08 4.87
C GLY A 10 13.86 16.86 3.53
N LEU A 11 13.10 16.50 2.50
CA LEU A 11 13.60 16.32 1.15
C LEU A 11 14.08 17.64 0.52
N ILE A 12 13.35 18.74 0.76
CA ILE A 12 13.71 20.09 0.30
C ILE A 12 15.01 20.55 0.96
N TYR A 13 15.13 20.40 2.29
CA TYR A 13 16.38 20.75 2.99
C TYR A 13 17.57 19.91 2.52
N TYR A 14 17.33 18.62 2.24
CA TYR A 14 18.36 17.71 1.76
C TYR A 14 18.88 18.11 0.37
N ILE A 15 18.02 18.45 -0.58
CA ILE A 15 18.50 18.88 -1.91
C ILE A 15 19.18 20.24 -1.86
N GLN A 16 18.73 21.14 -0.97
CA GLN A 16 19.36 22.45 -0.78
C GLN A 16 20.79 22.34 -0.22
N SER A 17 21.04 21.40 0.71
CA SER A 17 22.39 21.20 1.27
C SER A 17 23.38 20.59 0.28
N LEU A 18 22.87 19.98 -0.80
CA LEU A 18 23.65 19.37 -1.86
C LEU A 18 23.87 20.29 -3.08
N GLN A 19 23.34 21.52 -3.04
CA GLN A 19 23.62 22.52 -4.07
C GLN A 19 25.08 22.98 -4.00
N PRO A 20 25.74 23.24 -5.16
CA PRO A 20 25.15 23.24 -6.51
C PRO A 20 25.20 21.88 -7.23
N ALA A 21 25.73 20.83 -6.61
CA ALA A 21 26.02 19.56 -7.27
C ALA A 21 24.76 18.84 -7.77
N PHE A 22 23.66 18.91 -7.03
CA PHE A 22 22.40 18.24 -7.38
C PHE A 22 21.25 19.24 -7.44
N LYS A 23 20.46 19.20 -8.52
CA LYS A 23 19.34 20.13 -8.78
C LYS A 23 17.95 19.56 -8.52
N HIS A 24 17.82 18.24 -8.67
CA HIS A 24 16.55 17.53 -8.55
C HIS A 24 16.74 16.32 -7.65
N VAL A 25 15.72 16.00 -6.88
CA VAL A 25 15.67 14.78 -6.07
C VAL A 25 14.36 14.04 -6.31
N MET A 26 14.48 12.74 -6.51
CA MET A 26 13.37 11.81 -6.58
C MET A 26 13.50 10.83 -5.42
N SER A 27 12.41 10.64 -4.68
CA SER A 27 12.39 9.77 -3.50
C SER A 27 11.25 8.77 -3.59
N PHE A 28 11.53 7.56 -3.14
CA PHE A 28 10.57 6.47 -3.06
C PHE A 28 10.35 6.13 -1.60
N ARG A 29 9.08 6.15 -1.19
CA ARG A 29 8.65 5.71 0.13
C ARG A 29 7.94 4.37 -0.02
N PRO A 30 8.59 3.25 0.35
CA PRO A 30 7.91 1.98 0.39
C PRO A 30 6.77 2.06 1.41
N THR A 31 5.62 1.57 1.00
CA THR A 31 4.41 1.45 1.81
C THR A 31 3.98 0.00 1.80
N GLY A 32 3.35 -0.49 2.87
CA GLY A 32 2.72 -1.82 2.87
C GLY A 32 1.50 -1.87 1.94
N TRP A 33 0.38 -2.38 2.43
CA TRP A 33 -0.84 -2.47 1.63
C TRP A 33 -1.50 -1.09 1.46
N ALA A 34 -1.13 -0.38 0.39
CA ALA A 34 -1.66 0.95 0.05
C ALA A 34 -2.29 1.01 -1.35
N TYR A 35 -2.17 -0.06 -2.15
CA TYR A 35 -2.77 -0.13 -3.48
C TYR A 35 -4.29 -0.18 -3.36
N LYS A 36 -4.97 0.79 -4.00
CA LYS A 36 -6.42 0.84 -4.13
C LYS A 36 -6.75 0.87 -5.62
N PRO A 37 -7.15 -0.26 -6.24
CA PRO A 37 -7.53 -0.27 -7.64
C PRO A 37 -8.71 0.68 -7.87
N SER A 38 -8.56 1.63 -8.80
CA SER A 38 -9.56 2.65 -9.14
C SER A 38 -10.84 2.08 -9.78
N THR A 39 -10.76 0.88 -10.36
CA THR A 39 -11.88 0.21 -11.05
C THR A 39 -12.42 -0.98 -10.28
N CYS A 40 -11.85 -1.32 -9.11
CA CYS A 40 -12.45 -2.33 -8.29
C CYS A 40 -13.67 -1.72 -7.62
N GLY A 41 -14.86 -2.10 -8.10
CA GLY A 41 -16.08 -1.98 -7.33
C GLY A 41 -15.75 -2.38 -5.90
N THR A 42 -16.02 -1.46 -4.98
CA THR A 42 -15.75 -1.55 -3.55
C THR A 42 -15.88 -3.01 -3.12
N PHE A 43 -14.76 -3.69 -2.82
CA PHE A 43 -14.84 -5.01 -2.22
C PHE A 43 -15.60 -4.77 -0.92
N SER A 44 -16.87 -5.13 -0.96
CA SER A 44 -17.77 -4.99 0.16
C SER A 44 -17.35 -6.06 1.17
N THR A 45 -17.66 -5.85 2.45
CA THR A 45 -17.56 -6.93 3.44
C THR A 45 -18.39 -8.18 3.05
N SER A 46 -19.25 -8.07 2.04
CA SER A 46 -20.05 -9.15 1.46
C SER A 46 -19.45 -9.81 0.21
N SER A 47 -18.32 -9.37 -0.32
CA SER A 47 -17.71 -9.98 -1.50
C SER A 47 -17.21 -11.39 -1.18
N THR A 48 -17.47 -12.34 -2.08
CA THR A 48 -17.03 -13.73 -1.89
C THR A 48 -15.52 -13.87 -2.15
N ALA A 49 -14.89 -14.90 -1.59
CA ALA A 49 -13.46 -15.17 -1.83
C ALA A 49 -13.16 -15.39 -3.33
N GLU A 50 -14.07 -16.08 -4.04
CA GLU A 50 -13.98 -16.30 -5.49
C GLU A 50 -14.06 -14.98 -6.28
N GLU A 51 -14.93 -14.05 -5.90
CA GLU A 51 -15.01 -12.74 -6.54
C GLU A 51 -13.71 -11.94 -6.40
N ILE A 52 -13.08 -12.01 -5.23
CA ILE A 52 -11.78 -11.36 -4.97
C ILE A 52 -10.66 -12.04 -5.78
N LEU A 53 -10.69 -13.37 -5.86
CA LEU A 53 -9.72 -14.18 -6.61
C LEU A 53 -9.91 -14.12 -8.14
N ASN A 54 -11.04 -13.65 -8.64
CA ASN A 54 -11.26 -13.49 -10.07
C ASN A 54 -11.10 -12.04 -10.55
N ASN A 55 -11.37 -11.04 -9.71
CA ASN A 55 -11.41 -9.63 -10.11
C ASN A 55 -10.22 -8.75 -9.63
N ALA A 56 -9.12 -9.34 -9.14
CA ALA A 56 -7.98 -8.54 -8.71
C ALA A 56 -7.28 -7.93 -9.92
N LEU A 57 -7.18 -6.61 -9.92
CA LEU A 57 -6.36 -5.88 -10.87
C LEU A 57 -4.88 -6.01 -10.51
N PHE A 58 -4.05 -6.19 -11.53
CA PHE A 58 -2.61 -6.16 -11.37
C PHE A 58 -2.14 -4.72 -11.20
N PHE A 59 -1.27 -4.51 -10.22
CA PHE A 59 -0.56 -3.26 -10.10
C PHE A 59 0.47 -3.14 -11.22
N THR A 60 0.42 -2.05 -11.98
CA THR A 60 1.46 -1.69 -12.96
C THR A 60 2.18 -0.41 -12.52
N MET A 61 3.40 -0.21 -13.02
CA MET A 61 4.21 0.97 -12.68
C MET A 61 3.53 2.27 -13.11
N ASP A 62 2.65 2.23 -14.11
CA ASP A 62 1.88 3.39 -14.58
C ASP A 62 0.90 3.92 -13.52
N LEU A 63 0.58 3.12 -12.50
CA LEU A 63 -0.30 3.52 -11.40
C LEU A 63 0.45 4.29 -10.30
N ILE A 64 1.80 4.34 -10.35
CA ILE A 64 2.62 5.08 -9.39
C ILE A 64 2.54 6.57 -9.70
N ASN A 65 1.87 7.30 -8.81
CA ASN A 65 1.77 8.75 -8.88
C ASN A 65 2.53 9.41 -7.73
N PRO A 66 3.19 10.56 -7.98
CA PRO A 66 3.89 11.28 -6.93
C PRO A 66 2.88 11.84 -5.93
N SER A 67 3.07 11.47 -4.66
CA SER A 67 2.34 12.06 -3.53
C SER A 67 2.72 13.52 -3.29
N TYR A 68 3.92 13.92 -3.72
CA TYR A 68 4.38 15.30 -3.76
C TYR A 68 5.22 15.52 -5.02
N ASN A 69 4.96 16.62 -5.72
CA ASN A 69 5.61 16.96 -6.97
C ASN A 69 5.91 18.46 -7.02
N SER A 70 7.19 18.82 -7.12
CA SER A 70 7.67 20.17 -7.34
C SER A 70 8.81 20.15 -8.36
N PRO A 71 9.24 21.31 -8.90
CA PRO A 71 10.30 21.36 -9.91
C PRO A 71 11.63 20.74 -9.47
N THR A 72 11.92 20.73 -8.18
CA THR A 72 13.19 20.23 -7.64
C THR A 72 13.03 18.94 -6.83
N CYS A 73 11.81 18.56 -6.44
CA CYS A 73 11.57 17.45 -5.52
C CYS A 73 10.35 16.62 -5.91
N GLN A 74 10.51 15.30 -5.96
CA GLN A 74 9.41 14.36 -6.16
C GLN A 74 9.42 13.25 -5.10
N LEU A 75 8.23 12.89 -4.59
CA LEU A 75 8.05 11.83 -3.60
C LEU A 75 6.95 10.86 -4.05
N PHE A 76 7.34 9.61 -4.27
CA PHE A 76 6.47 8.53 -4.70
C PHE A 76 6.16 7.60 -3.54
N GLY A 77 4.87 7.32 -3.33
CA GLY A 77 4.45 6.20 -2.49
C GLY A 77 4.46 4.93 -3.33
N VAL A 78 5.20 3.91 -2.91
CA VAL A 78 5.33 2.66 -3.66
C VAL A 78 4.71 1.53 -2.83
N PRO A 79 3.66 0.85 -3.31
CA PRO A 79 3.12 -0.33 -2.64
C PRO A 79 4.12 -1.47 -2.76
N TYR A 80 4.92 -1.67 -1.72
CA TYR A 80 5.94 -2.69 -1.59
C TYR A 80 5.62 -3.50 -0.33
N SER A 81 5.07 -4.70 -0.54
CA SER A 81 4.69 -5.60 0.54
C SER A 81 5.76 -6.68 0.73
N GLU A 82 6.23 -6.86 1.95
CA GLU A 82 7.01 -8.03 2.37
C GLU A 82 6.12 -9.14 2.93
N HIS A 83 4.80 -8.92 2.91
CA HIS A 83 3.79 -9.89 3.30
C HIS A 83 3.03 -10.40 2.08
N SER A 84 2.63 -11.67 2.14
CA SER A 84 1.78 -12.29 1.12
C SER A 84 0.45 -11.55 0.99
N SER A 85 0.04 -11.32 -0.25
CA SER A 85 -1.32 -10.96 -0.62
C SER A 85 -2.30 -12.09 -0.29
N PHE A 86 -3.59 -11.78 -0.32
CA PHE A 86 -4.63 -12.78 -0.10
C PHE A 86 -4.53 -13.97 -1.06
N ARG A 87 -4.25 -13.73 -2.35
CA ARG A 87 -4.12 -14.79 -3.36
C ARG A 87 -2.90 -15.68 -3.12
N GLU A 88 -1.78 -15.08 -2.75
CA GLU A 88 -0.56 -15.83 -2.42
C GLU A 88 -0.77 -16.68 -1.17
N LEU A 89 -1.48 -16.17 -0.16
CA LEU A 89 -1.81 -16.93 1.02
C LEU A 89 -2.77 -18.07 0.70
N GLU A 90 -3.83 -17.82 -0.08
CA GLU A 90 -4.81 -18.84 -0.47
C GLU A 90 -4.17 -19.97 -1.29
N ALA A 91 -3.31 -19.64 -2.25
CA ALA A 91 -2.54 -20.63 -3.01
C ALA A 91 -1.53 -21.44 -2.15
N PHE A 92 -1.07 -20.88 -1.03
CA PHE A 92 -0.10 -21.52 -0.14
C PHE A 92 -0.73 -22.39 0.94
N VAL A 93 -1.96 -22.08 1.36
CA VAL A 93 -2.65 -22.80 2.44
C VAL A 93 -3.06 -24.19 1.97
N ILE A 94 -2.70 -25.22 2.76
CA ILE A 94 -2.90 -26.63 2.38
C ILE A 94 -3.87 -27.41 3.28
N ASP A 95 -3.98 -27.09 4.58
CA ASP A 95 -4.79 -27.90 5.50
C ASP A 95 -5.21 -27.13 6.77
N ARG A 96 -4.42 -27.22 7.85
CA ARG A 96 -4.73 -26.59 9.14
C ARG A 96 -3.98 -25.27 9.31
N ILE A 97 -4.73 -24.22 9.68
CA ILE A 97 -4.20 -22.87 9.89
C ILE A 97 -4.35 -22.48 11.37
N ILE A 98 -3.28 -21.97 11.97
CA ILE A 98 -3.33 -21.21 13.23
C ILE A 98 -2.85 -19.79 12.90
N PRO A 99 -3.76 -18.80 12.83
CA PRO A 99 -3.37 -17.44 12.49
C PRO A 99 -2.57 -16.80 13.64
N THR A 100 -1.46 -16.15 13.30
CA THR A 100 -0.56 -15.48 14.27
C THR A 100 -0.64 -13.95 14.22
N VAL A 101 -1.38 -13.41 13.25
CA VAL A 101 -1.62 -11.97 13.07
C VAL A 101 -3.13 -11.75 12.94
N ILE A 102 -3.67 -10.78 13.68
CA ILE A 102 -5.11 -10.49 13.75
C ILE A 102 -5.36 -9.09 13.20
N PHE A 103 -6.45 -8.92 12.45
CA PHE A 103 -6.97 -7.60 12.02
C PHE A 103 -8.10 -7.16 12.94
N GLU A 104 -8.30 -5.85 13.11
CA GLU A 104 -9.40 -5.31 13.91
C GLU A 104 -10.75 -5.85 13.44
N LYS A 105 -11.56 -6.31 14.40
CA LYS A 105 -12.87 -6.90 14.16
C LYS A 105 -13.87 -5.74 14.03
N SER A 106 -14.44 -5.51 12.85
CA SER A 106 -15.61 -4.64 12.74
C SER A 106 -16.75 -5.24 13.57
N GLU A 107 -17.30 -4.47 14.50
CA GLU A 107 -18.39 -4.91 15.37
C GLU A 107 -19.55 -5.49 14.54
N ARG A 108 -19.86 -6.78 14.77
CA ARG A 108 -21.09 -7.39 14.27
C ARG A 108 -22.26 -6.88 15.11
N ASN A 109 -22.84 -5.75 14.71
CA ASN A 109 -24.14 -5.33 15.21
C ASN A 109 -25.23 -6.21 14.60
N GLY A 110 -25.90 -7.02 15.45
CA GLY A 110 -27.26 -7.48 15.22
C GLY A 110 -27.45 -8.98 14.96
N LEU A 111 -28.38 -9.56 15.77
CA LEU A 111 -29.24 -10.73 15.52
C LEU A 111 -28.94 -12.01 16.33
N LEU A 112 -29.09 -11.93 17.67
CA LEU A 112 -29.93 -12.88 18.43
C LEU A 112 -31.34 -12.25 18.47
N ALA A 113 -32.48 -12.92 18.35
CA ALA A 113 -32.83 -14.32 18.56
C ALA A 113 -33.99 -14.72 17.63
N LYS A 114 -34.04 -16.00 17.24
CA LYS A 114 -35.30 -16.70 17.02
C LYS A 114 -35.70 -17.37 18.32
#